data_AF-A0A7Z9GZ00-F1
#
_entry.id   AF-A0A7Z9GZ00-F1
#
_cell.length_a   1.000
_cell.length_b   1.000
_cell.length_c   1.000
_cell.angle_alpha   90.00
_cell.angle_beta   90.00
_cell.angle_gamma   90.00
#
_symmetry.space_group_name_H-M   'P 1'
#
loop_
_entity.id
_entity.type
_entity.pdbx_description
1 polymer ?
#
loop_
_entity_poly.entity_id
_entity_poly.type
_entity_poly.pdbx_seq_one_letter_code
_entity_poly.pdbx_strand_id
1 'polypeptide(L)'
;MGSDPLLPGESSRTRGCVEGSEIWGLLMQRAISLTLLVVVLAPSVQAESNLSMISGYVLTTGNEKLIDARTEKVCIENALADAICLPTERFIGTYGRIANMRDIRWLLGALGLTGAETVIVFADDPQRRDTVTAVLYLAGQKKLIRVIEPVSRLLEHGGLRRGNSRIAALFRISVFEVPVRTVFLKPGQFDPSVLNVAGLLASYTESVAGGNRDPFLWPVQAAGQ
;
A
#
# COMPACT_ATOMS: atom_id res chain seq x y z
N MET A 1 -58.74 -64.78 25.94
CA MET A 1 -58.90 -63.34 25.65
C MET A 1 -58.18 -62.58 26.76
N GLY A 2 -57.10 -61.86 26.54
CA GLY A 2 -56.27 -61.71 25.33
C GLY A 2 -54.96 -60.97 25.64
N SER A 3 -53.95 -61.17 24.79
CA SER A 3 -52.78 -60.30 24.55
C SER A 3 -51.89 -59.82 25.74
N ASP A 4 -50.77 -60.53 25.91
CA ASP A 4 -49.45 -60.03 26.36
C ASP A 4 -48.83 -58.99 25.38
N PRO A 5 -47.62 -58.41 25.60
CA PRO A 5 -46.92 -58.02 26.87
C PRO A 5 -46.20 -56.64 26.76
N LEU A 6 -45.41 -56.23 27.77
CA LEU A 6 -43.96 -55.86 27.66
C LEU A 6 -43.35 -55.27 28.97
N LEU A 7 -42.12 -55.69 29.28
CA LEU A 7 -41.20 -55.23 30.36
C LEU A 7 -40.32 -54.05 29.86
N PRO A 8 -39.30 -53.47 30.56
CA PRO A 8 -38.73 -53.66 31.93
C PRO A 8 -38.73 -52.31 32.74
N GLY A 9 -38.02 -52.06 33.85
CA GLY A 9 -37.21 -52.86 34.79
C GLY A 9 -35.92 -52.13 35.29
N GLU A 10 -35.56 -52.33 36.57
CA GLU A 10 -34.33 -51.86 37.29
C GLU A 10 -34.01 -50.34 37.38
N SER A 11 -33.17 -49.83 38.28
CA SER A 11 -32.80 -50.14 39.68
C SER A 11 -31.62 -49.23 40.08
N SER A 12 -31.61 -48.74 41.32
CA SER A 12 -30.45 -48.20 42.05
C SER A 12 -29.82 -46.87 41.58
N ARG A 13 -29.50 -46.02 42.56
CA ARG A 13 -28.90 -44.69 42.39
C ARG A 13 -27.97 -44.41 43.56
N THR A 14 -26.84 -43.76 43.29
CA THR A 14 -25.91 -43.17 44.29
C THR A 14 -25.06 -44.18 45.10
N ARG A 15 -23.83 -43.85 45.55
CA ARG A 15 -23.07 -42.58 45.47
C ARG A 15 -21.56 -42.81 45.67
N GLY A 16 -20.74 -41.99 45.01
CA GLY A 16 -19.49 -41.46 45.60
C GLY A 16 -18.16 -42.11 45.22
N CYS A 17 -17.33 -41.35 44.51
CA CYS A 17 -15.88 -41.24 44.71
C CYS A 17 -15.47 -39.79 44.40
N VAL A 18 -14.48 -39.26 45.13
CA VAL A 18 -13.95 -37.89 44.99
C VAL A 18 -12.54 -38.01 44.43
N GLU A 19 -12.26 -37.43 43.26
CA GLU A 19 -10.90 -37.40 42.70
C GLU A 19 -10.71 -36.33 41.61
N GLY A 20 -9.53 -35.70 41.54
CA GLY A 20 -9.01 -35.15 40.29
C GLY A 20 -8.94 -33.62 40.07
N SER A 21 -8.78 -32.76 41.09
CA SER A 21 -8.69 -31.29 40.87
C SER A 21 -7.26 -30.73 40.63
N GLU A 22 -6.18 -31.46 40.92
CA GLU A 22 -4.83 -30.86 41.02
C GLU A 22 -3.99 -30.92 39.73
N ILE A 23 -4.37 -31.73 38.73
CA ILE A 23 -3.52 -31.97 37.55
C ILE A 23 -3.75 -30.93 36.43
N TRP A 24 -4.92 -30.28 36.40
CA TRP A 24 -5.28 -29.32 35.35
C TRP A 24 -4.53 -27.98 35.40
N GLY A 25 -4.15 -27.51 36.59
CA GLY A 25 -3.47 -26.21 36.76
C GLY A 25 -2.11 -26.15 36.06
N LEU A 26 -1.29 -27.18 36.22
CA LEU A 26 0.06 -27.26 35.65
C LEU A 26 0.06 -27.39 34.12
N LEU A 27 -0.94 -28.05 33.55
CA LEU A 27 -1.10 -28.16 32.09
C LEU A 27 -1.55 -26.84 31.45
N MET A 28 -2.52 -26.12 32.06
CA MET A 28 -2.90 -24.79 31.58
C MET A 28 -1.76 -23.78 31.67
N GLN A 29 -1.00 -23.78 32.77
CA GLN A 29 0.06 -22.78 33.00
C GLN A 29 1.20 -22.91 31.97
N ARG A 30 1.55 -24.14 31.55
CA ARG A 30 2.53 -24.36 30.45
C ARG A 30 1.99 -23.97 29.07
N ALA A 31 0.71 -24.22 28.79
CA ALA A 31 0.09 -23.83 27.51
C ALA A 31 0.05 -22.30 27.32
N ILE A 32 -0.20 -21.54 28.40
CA ILE A 32 -0.19 -20.07 28.39
C ILE A 32 1.23 -19.52 28.19
N SER A 33 2.25 -20.11 28.84
CA SER A 33 3.64 -19.68 28.63
C SER A 33 4.14 -19.92 27.21
N LEU A 34 3.79 -21.04 26.57
CA LEU A 34 4.18 -21.29 25.18
C LEU A 34 3.49 -20.35 24.18
N THR A 35 2.20 -20.03 24.38
CA THR A 35 1.52 -19.09 23.49
C THR A 35 2.05 -17.65 23.62
N LEU A 36 2.41 -17.19 24.83
CA LEU A 36 3.07 -15.89 24.98
C LEU A 36 4.44 -15.83 24.28
N LEU A 37 5.25 -16.88 24.39
CA LEU A 37 6.61 -16.90 23.83
C LEU A 37 6.61 -16.87 22.29
N VAL A 38 5.64 -17.53 21.65
CA VAL A 38 5.49 -17.55 20.19
C VAL A 38 5.09 -16.18 19.62
N VAL A 39 4.30 -15.38 20.35
CA VAL A 39 3.91 -14.03 19.91
C VAL A 39 5.09 -13.05 19.96
N VAL A 40 6.00 -13.19 20.92
CA VAL A 40 7.18 -12.31 21.06
C VAL A 40 8.26 -12.60 20.00
N LEU A 41 8.33 -13.83 19.50
CA LEU A 41 9.26 -14.25 18.44
C LEU A 41 8.65 -14.17 17.03
N ALA A 42 7.51 -13.50 16.84
CA ALA A 42 7.02 -13.18 15.52
C ALA A 42 8.09 -12.34 14.78
N PRO A 43 8.69 -12.83 13.67
CA PRO A 43 9.68 -12.06 12.95
C PRO A 43 9.00 -10.77 12.50
N SER A 44 9.59 -9.64 12.85
CA SER A 44 9.18 -8.35 12.30
C SER A 44 9.35 -8.45 10.79
N VAL A 45 8.24 -8.60 10.06
CA VAL A 45 8.25 -8.61 8.59
C VAL A 45 8.58 -7.19 8.14
N GLN A 46 9.88 -6.86 8.19
CA GLN A 46 10.42 -5.75 7.45
C GLN A 46 10.21 -6.10 5.98
N ALA A 47 9.13 -5.55 5.42
CA ALA A 47 8.85 -5.66 4.01
C ALA A 47 9.95 -4.90 3.27
N GLU A 48 11.01 -5.61 2.91
CA GLU A 48 12.12 -5.11 2.14
C GLU A 48 11.57 -4.57 0.82
N SER A 49 11.63 -3.25 0.69
CA SER A 49 10.85 -2.53 -0.30
C SER A 49 11.62 -2.41 -1.59
N ASN A 50 11.42 -3.39 -2.45
CA ASN A 50 11.91 -3.38 -3.82
C ASN A 50 11.14 -2.31 -4.62
N LEU A 51 11.67 -1.08 -4.62
CA LEU A 51 11.43 -0.15 -5.73
C LEU A 51 12.17 -0.74 -6.93
N SER A 52 11.44 -1.40 -7.82
CA SER A 52 12.04 -2.01 -9.01
C SER A 52 12.04 -1.00 -10.14
N MET A 53 13.24 -0.73 -10.66
CA MET A 53 13.37 -0.15 -12.00
C MET A 53 13.26 -1.28 -13.00
N ILE A 54 12.31 -1.17 -13.92
CA ILE A 54 12.20 -2.08 -15.06
C ILE A 54 12.28 -1.22 -16.31
N SER A 55 13.33 -1.45 -17.10
CA SER A 55 13.31 -1.14 -18.52
C SER A 55 12.75 -2.37 -19.21
N GLY A 56 11.54 -2.30 -19.76
CA GLY A 56 10.97 -3.43 -20.46
C GLY A 56 9.45 -3.57 -20.49
N TYR A 57 9.03 -4.35 -21.47
CA TYR A 57 7.69 -4.36 -22.07
C TYR A 57 6.62 -5.18 -21.32
N VAL A 58 7.01 -6.10 -20.43
CA VAL A 58 6.07 -7.07 -19.84
C VAL A 58 5.32 -6.47 -18.64
N LEU A 59 4.32 -5.65 -18.94
CA LEU A 59 3.24 -5.34 -18.01
C LEU A 59 2.34 -6.59 -17.95
N THR A 60 2.57 -7.46 -16.96
CA THR A 60 1.79 -8.69 -16.78
C THR A 60 0.30 -8.40 -16.55
N THR A 61 -0.56 -9.30 -17.03
CA THR A 61 -2.03 -9.15 -17.02
C THR A 61 -2.66 -9.58 -15.68
N GLY A 62 -2.07 -9.18 -14.55
CA GLY A 62 -2.49 -9.57 -13.21
C GLY A 62 -3.34 -8.50 -12.50
N ASN A 63 -3.08 -8.32 -11.20
CA ASN A 63 -3.76 -7.36 -10.34
C ASN A 63 -3.03 -5.99 -10.24
N GLU A 64 -2.16 -5.68 -11.20
CA GLU A 64 -1.38 -4.45 -11.22
C GLU A 64 -2.26 -3.21 -11.43
N LYS A 65 -1.81 -2.07 -10.89
CA LYS A 65 -2.45 -0.77 -11.12
C LYS A 65 -1.54 0.10 -11.95
N LEU A 66 -2.00 0.38 -13.18
CA LEU A 66 -1.39 1.30 -14.12
C LEU A 66 -1.64 2.74 -13.65
N ILE A 67 -0.56 3.51 -13.46
CA ILE A 67 -0.59 4.90 -13.01
C ILE A 67 0.01 5.79 -14.10
N ASP A 68 -0.82 6.64 -14.67
CA ASP A 68 -0.43 7.64 -15.66
C ASP A 68 -0.10 8.97 -14.96
N ALA A 69 1.19 9.32 -14.94
CA ALA A 69 1.71 10.53 -14.31
C ALA A 69 1.79 11.75 -15.27
N ARG A 70 1.26 11.64 -16.49
CA ARG A 70 1.19 12.76 -17.45
C ARG A 70 0.27 13.87 -16.91
N THR A 71 0.10 14.97 -17.66
CA THR A 71 -0.84 16.03 -17.26
C THR A 71 -2.27 15.49 -17.26
N GLU A 72 -3.14 16.03 -16.41
CA GLU A 72 -4.55 15.60 -16.33
C GLU A 72 -5.24 15.64 -17.71
N LYS A 73 -4.99 16.72 -18.46
CA LYS A 73 -5.41 16.86 -19.85
C LYS A 73 -4.93 15.71 -20.75
N VAL A 74 -3.63 15.38 -20.72
CA VAL A 74 -3.08 14.29 -21.55
C VAL A 74 -3.59 12.92 -21.09
N CYS A 75 -3.72 12.68 -19.79
CA CYS A 75 -4.25 11.40 -19.30
C CYS A 75 -5.72 11.19 -19.71
N ILE A 76 -6.54 12.25 -19.73
CA ILE A 76 -7.97 12.17 -20.10
C ILE A 76 -8.17 12.17 -21.62
N GLU A 77 -7.53 13.07 -22.37
CA GLU A 77 -7.72 13.19 -23.82
C GLU A 77 -6.96 12.12 -24.60
N ASN A 78 -5.77 11.75 -24.12
CA ASN A 78 -4.93 10.70 -24.70
C ASN A 78 -4.95 9.45 -23.82
N ALA A 79 -6.15 9.08 -23.40
CA ALA A 79 -6.42 8.03 -22.43
C ALA A 79 -5.91 6.65 -22.85
N LEU A 80 -5.63 5.88 -21.81
CA LEU A 80 -5.08 4.53 -21.86
C LEU A 80 -6.00 3.63 -21.05
N ALA A 81 -6.27 2.44 -21.59
CA ALA A 81 -7.16 1.47 -20.97
C ALA A 81 -6.72 1.14 -19.54
N ASP A 82 -7.65 1.25 -18.59
CA ASP A 82 -7.50 0.92 -17.17
C ASP A 82 -6.45 1.74 -16.39
N ALA A 83 -5.73 2.63 -17.06
CA ALA A 83 -4.76 3.55 -16.46
C ALA A 83 -5.45 4.57 -15.57
N ILE A 84 -4.93 4.75 -14.37
CA ILE A 84 -5.41 5.70 -13.37
C ILE A 84 -4.63 7.01 -13.53
N CYS A 85 -5.33 8.11 -13.78
CA CYS A 85 -4.72 9.44 -13.86
C CYS A 85 -4.23 9.89 -12.48
N LEU A 86 -2.92 10.09 -12.34
CA LEU A 86 -2.29 10.62 -11.15
C LEU A 86 -1.25 11.71 -11.48
N PRO A 87 -1.68 12.86 -12.04
CA PRO A 87 -0.80 14.00 -12.29
C PRO A 87 -0.09 14.49 -11.02
N THR A 88 1.10 15.06 -11.18
CA THR A 88 1.86 15.70 -10.10
C THR A 88 1.09 16.81 -9.39
N GLU A 89 0.21 17.51 -10.12
CA GLU A 89 -0.66 18.59 -9.62
C GLU A 89 -1.71 18.09 -8.59
N ARG A 90 -1.94 16.77 -8.51
CA ARG A 90 -2.78 16.16 -7.46
C ARG A 90 -2.10 16.13 -6.09
N PHE A 91 -0.78 16.33 -6.04
CA PHE A 91 0.01 16.36 -4.82
C PHE A 91 0.62 17.73 -4.55
N ILE A 92 1.08 18.42 -5.61
CA ILE A 92 1.83 19.67 -5.54
C ILE A 92 0.96 20.79 -6.12
N GLY A 93 0.56 21.75 -5.29
CA GLY A 93 -0.22 22.91 -5.72
C GLY A 93 0.64 23.96 -6.43
N THR A 94 -0.01 24.96 -7.03
CA THR A 94 0.59 26.02 -7.87
C THR A 94 1.80 26.73 -7.26
N TYR A 95 1.87 26.84 -5.93
CA TYR A 95 2.97 27.47 -5.19
C TYR A 95 4.04 26.47 -4.72
N GLY A 96 4.23 25.34 -5.42
CA GLY A 96 5.19 24.30 -5.05
C GLY A 96 4.86 23.53 -3.76
N ARG A 97 3.80 23.90 -3.05
CA ARG A 97 3.39 23.27 -1.79
C ARG A 97 2.86 21.85 -2.04
N ILE A 98 3.47 20.87 -1.38
CA ILE A 98 2.98 19.50 -1.37
C ILE A 98 1.91 19.29 -0.29
N ALA A 99 0.89 18.48 -0.59
CA ALA A 99 -0.11 18.02 0.36
C ALA A 99 0.54 17.25 1.53
N ASN A 100 -0.13 17.13 2.67
CA ASN A 100 0.39 16.29 3.75
C ASN A 100 0.12 14.79 3.48
N MET A 101 0.85 13.90 4.15
CA MET A 101 0.76 12.46 3.89
C MET A 101 -0.60 11.83 4.21
N ARG A 102 -1.44 12.45 5.07
CA ARG A 102 -2.82 11.99 5.32
C ARG A 102 -3.69 12.25 4.09
N ASP A 103 -3.62 13.45 3.53
CA ASP A 103 -4.43 13.86 2.38
C ASP A 103 -4.01 13.10 1.11
N ILE A 104 -2.70 12.87 0.94
CA ILE A 104 -2.16 12.00 -0.12
C ILE A 104 -2.78 10.60 -0.02
N ARG A 105 -2.72 9.95 1.16
CA ARG A 105 -3.29 8.60 1.34
C ARG A 105 -4.80 8.55 1.16
N TRP A 106 -5.51 9.63 1.50
CA TRP A 106 -6.94 9.75 1.21
C TRP A 106 -7.19 9.76 -0.31
N LEU A 107 -6.41 10.55 -1.07
CA LEU A 107 -6.47 10.58 -2.53
C LEU A 107 -6.14 9.21 -3.15
N LEU A 108 -5.12 8.51 -2.65
CA LEU A 108 -4.79 7.15 -3.12
C LEU A 108 -5.98 6.18 -2.90
N GLY A 109 -6.68 6.29 -1.76
CA GLY A 109 -7.92 5.55 -1.51
C GLY A 109 -9.10 5.94 -2.41
N ALA A 110 -9.17 7.20 -2.86
CA ALA A 110 -10.15 7.67 -3.86
C ALA A 110 -9.84 7.20 -5.29
N LEU A 111 -8.59 6.82 -5.57
CA LEU A 111 -8.17 6.16 -6.81
C LEU A 111 -8.37 4.62 -6.77
N GLY A 112 -8.75 4.08 -5.61
CA GLY A 112 -8.92 2.64 -5.38
C GLY A 112 -7.61 1.89 -5.15
N LEU A 113 -6.60 2.56 -4.58
CA LEU A 113 -5.34 1.96 -4.17
C LEU A 113 -5.39 1.59 -2.68
N THR A 114 -4.80 0.44 -2.34
CA THR A 114 -4.67 -0.05 -0.96
C THR A 114 -3.22 -0.01 -0.46
N GLY A 115 -2.27 0.03 -1.39
CA GLY A 115 -0.85 -0.09 -1.13
C GLY A 115 -0.30 -1.53 -1.18
N ALA A 116 -1.19 -2.53 -1.30
CA ALA A 116 -0.83 -3.95 -1.33
C ALA A 116 -0.55 -4.48 -2.75
N GLU A 117 -1.24 -3.92 -3.75
CA GLU A 117 -1.03 -4.17 -5.17
C GLU A 117 0.38 -3.81 -5.67
N THR A 118 0.74 -4.32 -6.85
CA THR A 118 1.87 -3.78 -7.64
C THR A 118 1.39 -2.55 -8.39
N VAL A 119 2.05 -1.42 -8.18
CA VAL A 119 1.78 -0.18 -8.91
C VAL A 119 2.85 0.02 -9.98
N ILE A 120 2.42 0.37 -11.19
CA ILE A 120 3.27 0.62 -12.35
C ILE A 120 3.10 2.07 -12.77
N VAL A 121 4.17 2.87 -12.67
CA VAL A 121 4.13 4.31 -12.94
C VAL A 121 4.84 4.63 -14.25
N PHE A 122 4.16 5.34 -15.14
CA PHE A 122 4.71 5.81 -16.42
C PHE A 122 4.30 7.26 -16.72
N ALA A 123 5.16 7.97 -17.44
CA ALA A 123 4.86 9.20 -18.16
C ALA A 123 5.99 9.47 -19.17
N ASP A 124 5.71 10.26 -20.20
CA ASP A 124 6.71 10.69 -21.17
C ASP A 124 7.73 11.69 -20.57
N ASP A 125 7.34 12.40 -19.51
CA ASP A 125 8.20 13.28 -18.71
C ASP A 125 8.78 12.51 -17.50
N PRO A 126 10.10 12.31 -17.43
CA PRO A 126 10.77 11.65 -16.31
C PRO A 126 10.47 12.31 -14.95
N GLN A 127 10.50 13.64 -14.86
CA GLN A 127 10.32 14.35 -13.59
C GLN A 127 8.93 14.07 -13.01
N ARG A 128 7.90 14.01 -13.86
CA ARG A 128 6.54 13.71 -13.42
C ARG A 128 6.38 12.28 -12.95
N ARG A 129 6.84 11.30 -13.74
CA ARG A 129 6.86 9.88 -13.36
C ARG A 129 7.57 9.67 -12.03
N ASP A 130 8.73 10.30 -11.87
CA ASP A 130 9.63 10.05 -10.74
C ASP A 130 9.17 10.80 -9.48
N THR A 131 8.50 11.94 -9.63
CA THR A 131 7.76 12.60 -8.54
C THR A 131 6.63 11.72 -8.01
N VAL A 132 5.79 11.16 -8.89
CA VAL A 132 4.67 10.29 -8.50
C VAL A 132 5.18 8.99 -7.87
N THR A 133 6.26 8.43 -8.41
CA THR A 133 6.96 7.25 -7.86
C THR A 133 7.45 7.51 -6.44
N ALA A 134 8.10 8.65 -6.16
CA ALA A 134 8.57 9.02 -4.83
C ALA A 134 7.41 9.16 -3.83
N VAL A 135 6.33 9.84 -4.22
CA VAL A 135 5.16 10.03 -3.35
C VAL A 135 4.53 8.69 -2.97
N LEU A 136 4.32 7.79 -3.94
CA LEU A 136 3.77 6.45 -3.70
C LEU A 136 4.70 5.59 -2.84
N TYR A 137 6.02 5.65 -3.09
CA TYR A 137 7.02 4.97 -2.28
C TYR A 137 6.94 5.44 -0.82
N LEU A 138 7.06 6.75 -0.57
CA LEU A 138 7.01 7.36 0.77
C LEU A 138 5.66 7.09 1.47
N ALA A 139 4.55 7.10 0.72
CA ALA A 139 3.23 6.77 1.23
C ALA A 139 3.11 5.33 1.75
N GLY A 140 3.97 4.41 1.30
CA GLY A 140 4.07 3.05 1.82
C GLY A 140 3.81 1.93 0.80
N GLN A 141 3.54 2.26 -0.47
CA GLN A 141 3.22 1.26 -1.50
C GLN A 141 4.27 0.14 -1.50
N LYS A 142 3.81 -1.12 -1.39
CA LYS A 142 4.70 -2.27 -1.17
C LYS A 142 5.56 -2.62 -2.38
N LYS A 143 4.97 -2.56 -3.57
CA LYS A 143 5.61 -2.90 -4.85
C LYS A 143 5.39 -1.76 -5.84
N LEU A 144 6.49 -1.17 -6.30
CA LEU A 144 6.51 -0.17 -7.36
C LEU A 144 7.38 -0.63 -8.51
N ILE A 145 6.87 -0.43 -9.72
CA ILE A 145 7.59 -0.53 -10.97
C ILE A 145 7.60 0.87 -11.60
N ARG A 146 8.80 1.44 -11.74
CA ARG A 146 9.05 2.68 -12.47
C ARG A 146 9.39 2.31 -13.92
N VAL A 147 8.56 2.71 -14.89
CA VAL A 147 8.75 2.40 -16.30
C VAL A 147 9.57 3.50 -16.98
N ILE A 148 10.72 3.15 -17.55
CA ILE A 148 11.64 4.13 -18.14
C ILE A 148 11.24 4.47 -19.59
N GLU A 149 10.61 3.53 -20.29
CA GLU A 149 10.17 3.66 -21.68
C GLU A 149 9.08 4.75 -21.88
N PRO A 150 9.16 5.56 -22.96
CA PRO A 150 8.09 6.48 -23.34
C PRO A 150 6.76 5.77 -23.64
N VAL A 151 5.64 6.46 -23.45
CA VAL A 151 4.29 5.91 -23.64
C VAL A 151 4.05 5.50 -25.11
N SER A 152 4.66 6.18 -26.07
CA SER A 152 4.64 5.77 -27.49
C SER A 152 5.20 4.36 -27.69
N ARG A 153 6.34 4.04 -27.09
CA ARG A 153 6.99 2.71 -27.22
C ARG A 153 6.20 1.62 -26.50
N LEU A 154 5.58 1.96 -25.37
CA LEU A 154 4.67 1.05 -24.65
C LEU A 154 3.40 0.76 -25.45
N LEU A 155 2.87 1.74 -26.20
CA LEU A 155 1.75 1.57 -27.13
C LEU A 155 2.15 0.76 -28.37
N GLU A 156 3.29 1.07 -29.00
CA GLU A 156 3.82 0.38 -30.19
C GLU A 156 3.99 -1.12 -29.97
N HIS A 157 4.55 -1.51 -28.81
CA HIS A 157 4.76 -2.91 -28.48
C HIS A 157 3.51 -3.58 -27.88
N GLY A 158 2.52 -2.80 -27.39
CA GLY A 158 1.25 -3.31 -26.86
C GLY A 158 1.19 -3.50 -25.34
N GLY A 159 2.18 -3.00 -24.59
CA GLY A 159 2.18 -3.02 -23.12
C GLY A 159 1.15 -2.05 -22.54
N LEU A 160 0.88 -0.96 -23.25
CA LEU A 160 -0.26 -0.08 -23.02
C LEU A 160 -1.20 -0.12 -24.22
N ARG A 161 -2.48 0.18 -23.99
CA ARG A 161 -3.53 0.22 -25.02
C ARG A 161 -4.33 1.51 -24.90
N ARG A 162 -4.83 2.03 -26.02
CA ARG A 162 -5.83 3.12 -26.01
C ARG A 162 -7.15 2.61 -25.42
N GLY A 163 -7.83 3.45 -24.67
CA GLY A 163 -9.08 3.13 -23.98
C GLY A 163 -9.41 4.20 -22.94
N ASN A 164 -10.39 3.92 -22.07
CA ASN A 164 -10.81 4.86 -21.05
C ASN A 164 -9.87 4.83 -19.83
N SER A 165 -9.40 6.01 -19.42
CA SER A 165 -8.66 6.23 -18.18
C SER A 165 -9.60 6.29 -16.98
N ARG A 166 -9.09 5.98 -15.79
CA ARG A 166 -9.78 6.10 -14.51
C ARG A 166 -9.33 7.36 -13.78
N ILE A 167 -10.28 8.12 -13.22
CA ILE A 167 -10.01 9.30 -12.39
C ILE A 167 -10.35 9.01 -10.92
N ALA A 168 -9.91 9.88 -10.00
CA ALA A 168 -10.30 9.77 -8.59
C ALA A 168 -11.82 9.89 -8.43
N ALA A 169 -12.41 9.02 -7.61
CA ALA A 169 -13.78 9.18 -7.15
C ALA A 169 -13.91 10.37 -6.18
N LEU A 170 -15.12 10.91 -6.01
CA LEU A 170 -15.40 12.01 -5.06
C LEU A 170 -15.21 11.59 -3.60
N PHE A 171 -15.28 10.29 -3.31
CA PHE A 171 -15.08 9.70 -2.00
C PHE A 171 -14.07 8.55 -2.11
N ARG A 172 -13.42 8.19 -1.00
CA ARG A 172 -12.53 7.03 -0.97
C ARG A 172 -13.31 5.75 -1.27
N ILE A 173 -12.92 5.03 -2.32
CA ILE A 173 -13.49 3.72 -2.69
C ILE A 173 -12.66 2.55 -2.13
N SER A 174 -11.50 2.85 -1.54
CA SER A 174 -10.64 1.91 -0.83
C SER A 174 -9.92 2.64 0.31
N VAL A 175 -9.31 1.88 1.23
CA VAL A 175 -8.43 2.43 2.27
C VAL A 175 -6.99 2.11 1.89
N PHE A 176 -6.12 3.13 1.89
CA PHE A 176 -4.69 2.92 1.75
C PHE A 176 -4.12 2.52 3.13
N GLU A 177 -3.89 1.23 3.33
CA GLU A 177 -3.67 0.62 4.65
C GLU A 177 -2.20 0.44 5.03
N VAL A 178 -1.32 0.27 4.03
CA VAL A 178 0.11 0.00 4.26
C VAL A 178 0.80 1.13 5.03
N PRO A 179 1.75 0.89 5.94
CA PRO A 179 2.38 1.97 6.73
C PRO A 179 3.17 2.98 5.87
N VAL A 180 3.12 4.26 6.24
CA VAL A 180 4.02 5.30 5.69
C VAL A 180 5.48 4.93 5.98
N ARG A 181 6.38 5.20 5.03
CA ARG A 181 7.83 4.96 5.22
C ARG A 181 8.46 6.06 6.07
N THR A 182 8.07 6.15 7.34
CA THR A 182 8.53 7.21 8.27
C THR A 182 10.04 7.25 8.48
N VAL A 183 10.75 6.13 8.33
CA VAL A 183 12.22 6.09 8.34
C VAL A 183 12.84 6.93 7.20
N PHE A 184 12.13 7.05 6.09
CA PHE A 184 12.53 7.79 4.89
C PHE A 184 11.80 9.13 4.72
N LEU A 185 11.00 9.55 5.71
CA LEU A 185 10.14 10.72 5.63
C LEU A 185 10.26 11.54 6.92
N LYS A 186 11.06 12.61 6.88
CA LYS A 186 11.24 13.53 8.02
C LYS A 186 10.64 14.90 7.70
N PRO A 187 10.07 15.63 8.68
CA PRO A 187 9.67 17.02 8.45
C PRO A 187 10.91 17.90 8.17
N GLY A 188 10.80 18.82 7.21
CA GLY A 188 11.82 19.82 6.90
C GLY A 188 11.22 21.22 6.77
N GLN A 189 11.96 22.23 7.25
CA GLN A 189 11.62 23.63 6.97
C GLN A 189 11.79 23.92 5.48
N PHE A 190 10.94 24.79 4.94
CA PHE A 190 10.80 24.93 3.49
C PHE A 190 10.40 26.34 3.05
N ASP A 191 11.12 26.88 2.06
CA ASP A 191 10.77 28.10 1.35
C ASP A 191 10.21 27.76 -0.06
N PRO A 192 8.90 27.97 -0.31
CA PRO A 192 8.27 27.70 -1.61
C PRO A 192 8.71 28.65 -2.72
N SER A 193 9.37 29.77 -2.43
CA SER A 193 9.81 30.74 -3.43
C SER A 193 11.11 30.33 -4.14
N VAL A 194 11.90 29.43 -3.54
CA VAL A 194 13.23 29.04 -4.03
C VAL A 194 13.26 27.61 -4.60
N LEU A 195 12.34 26.73 -4.17
CA LEU A 195 12.60 25.30 -4.18
C LEU A 195 11.60 24.47 -5.00
N ASN A 196 12.09 23.78 -6.03
CA ASN A 196 11.32 22.85 -6.86
C ASN A 196 11.11 21.49 -6.16
N VAL A 197 9.97 21.31 -5.48
CA VAL A 197 9.61 20.05 -4.78
C VAL A 197 9.50 18.85 -5.72
N ALA A 198 8.95 19.04 -6.93
CA ALA A 198 8.87 17.97 -7.92
C ALA A 198 10.27 17.52 -8.37
N GLY A 199 11.17 18.48 -8.58
CA GLY A 199 12.59 18.22 -8.84
C GLY A 199 13.24 17.39 -7.74
N LEU A 200 13.07 17.76 -6.45
CA LEU A 200 13.61 16.98 -5.34
C LEU A 200 13.01 15.59 -5.23
N LEU A 201 11.71 15.42 -5.44
CA LEU A 201 11.05 14.11 -5.41
C LEU A 201 11.51 13.20 -6.56
N ALA A 202 11.69 13.76 -7.75
CA ALA A 202 12.26 13.03 -8.88
C ALA A 202 13.71 12.57 -8.59
N SER A 203 14.56 13.48 -8.11
CA SER A 203 15.93 13.14 -7.67
C SER A 203 15.95 12.12 -6.53
N TYR A 204 14.96 12.17 -5.63
CA TYR A 204 14.83 11.23 -4.52
C TYR A 204 14.50 9.81 -5.01
N THR A 205 13.64 9.66 -6.02
CA THR A 205 13.36 8.36 -6.66
C THR A 205 14.64 7.73 -7.21
N GLU A 206 15.48 8.50 -7.93
CA GLU A 206 16.76 8.00 -8.45
C GLU A 206 17.72 7.61 -7.31
N SER A 207 17.79 8.42 -6.26
CA SER A 207 18.61 8.17 -5.08
C SER A 207 18.24 6.84 -4.40
N VAL A 208 16.94 6.62 -4.13
CA VAL A 208 16.43 5.36 -3.54
C VAL A 208 16.64 4.18 -4.46
N ALA A 209 16.42 4.35 -5.77
CA ALA A 209 16.61 3.29 -6.75
C ALA A 209 18.09 2.91 -6.95
N GLY A 210 19.01 3.85 -6.69
CA GLY A 210 20.45 3.61 -6.54
C GLY A 210 20.87 3.03 -5.18
N GLY A 211 19.91 2.71 -4.30
CA GLY A 211 20.16 2.09 -2.99
C GLY A 211 20.40 3.07 -1.83
N ASN A 212 20.32 4.38 -2.05
CA ASN A 212 20.40 5.35 -0.96
C ASN A 212 19.20 5.21 -0.01
N ARG A 213 19.46 5.36 1.30
CA ARG A 213 18.50 5.25 2.40
C ARG A 213 18.35 6.56 3.18
N ASP A 214 18.89 7.66 2.66
CA ASP A 214 18.66 9.00 3.20
C ASP A 214 17.16 9.34 3.25
N PRO A 215 16.70 10.08 4.28
CA PRO A 215 15.31 10.49 4.38
C PRO A 215 15.01 11.68 3.47
N PHE A 216 13.86 11.65 2.79
CA PHE A 216 13.30 12.82 2.17
C PHE A 216 12.83 13.81 3.24
N LEU A 217 13.25 15.08 3.12
CA LEU A 217 12.77 16.18 3.95
C LEU A 217 11.44 16.68 3.40
N TRP A 218 10.34 16.20 3.98
CA TRP A 218 8.99 16.61 3.61
C TRP A 218 8.74 18.07 3.99
N PRO A 219 8.43 18.95 3.03
CA PRO A 219 8.06 20.33 3.30
C PRO A 219 6.94 20.42 4.32
N VAL A 220 7.24 20.94 5.51
CA VAL A 220 6.22 21.40 6.46
C VAL A 220 6.22 22.93 6.45
N GLN A 221 5.03 23.51 6.36
CA GLN A 221 4.87 24.95 6.46
C GLN A 221 5.28 25.37 7.88
N ALA A 222 6.22 26.31 8.00
CA ALA A 222 6.62 26.84 9.30
C ALA A 222 5.40 27.41 10.02
N ALA A 223 5.19 27.01 11.27
CA ALA A 223 4.08 27.51 12.08
C ALA A 223 4.41 28.91 12.59
N GLY A 224 3.97 29.93 11.84
CA GLY A 224 4.02 31.34 12.23
C GLY A 224 5.35 32.04 11.95
N GLN A 225 5.32 32.89 10.92
CA GLN A 225 5.81 34.27 11.01
C GLN A 225 4.68 35.18 10.49
#